data_AF-A0A6V7JER7-F1
#
_entry.id   AF-A0A6V7JER7-F1
#
_cell.length_a   1.000
_cell.length_b   1.000
_cell.length_c   1.000
_cell.angle_alpha   90.00
_cell.angle_beta   90.00
_cell.angle_gamma   90.00
#
_symmetry.space_group_name_H-M   'P 1'
#
loop_
_entity.id
_entity.type
_entity.pdbx_description
1 polymer ?
#
loop_
_entity_poly.entity_id
_entity_poly.type
_entity_poly.pdbx_seq_one_letter_code
_entity_poly.pdbx_strand_id
1 'polypeptide(L)' 'MFRCIPIFRGCNSQVEYVDKRHCSLSSVPDDLIRYSRSLEELLLDANHIKDLPK' A
#
# COMPACT_ATOMS: atom_id res chain seq x y z
N MET A 1 -27.67 21.50 14.01
CA MET A 1 -27.78 20.15 14.60
C MET A 1 -26.40 19.49 14.53
N PHE A 2 -26.08 18.65 15.50
CA PHE A 2 -24.74 18.31 15.97
C PHE A 2 -23.84 17.49 15.03
N ARG A 3 -22.56 17.92 14.97
CA ARG A 3 -21.30 17.17 15.14
C ARG A 3 -21.13 15.85 14.34
N CYS A 4 -20.34 15.90 13.27
CA CYS A 4 -19.55 14.76 12.79
C CYS A 4 -18.13 15.21 12.40
N ILE A 5 -17.23 15.26 13.38
CA ILE A 5 -15.76 15.33 13.25
C ILE A 5 -15.22 14.42 14.39
N PRO A 6 -14.12 13.64 14.27
CA PRO A 6 -13.64 12.75 13.20
C PRO A 6 -13.13 11.41 13.82
N ILE A 7 -13.87 10.29 13.82
CA ILE A 7 -13.38 9.06 14.53
C ILE A 7 -13.33 7.80 13.68
N PHE A 8 -14.00 7.74 12.53
CA PHE A 8 -13.89 6.58 11.64
C PHE A 8 -12.75 6.75 10.64
N ARG A 9 -11.53 6.52 11.14
CA ARG A 9 -10.29 6.29 10.38
C ARG A 9 -10.35 4.95 9.63
N GLY A 10 -11.42 4.72 8.87
CA GLY A 10 -11.77 3.38 8.37
C GLY A 10 -12.79 3.32 7.24
N CYS A 11 -13.03 4.41 6.51
CA CYS A 11 -13.86 4.36 5.30
C CYS A 11 -13.09 4.78 4.04
N ASN A 12 -11.76 4.58 4.05
CA ASN A 12 -10.95 4.66 2.83
C ASN A 12 -10.45 3.25 2.46
N SER A 13 -11.36 2.28 2.49
CA SER A 13 -11.10 0.95 1.93
C SER A 13 -11.22 1.00 0.41
N GLN A 14 -10.65 2.02 -0.21
CA GLN A 14 -10.42 1.98 -1.64
C GLN A 14 -9.39 0.89 -1.83
N VAL A 15 -9.84 -0.21 -2.41
CA VAL A 15 -8.98 -1.32 -2.74
C VAL A 15 -7.96 -0.79 -3.73
N GLU A 16 -6.69 -0.86 -3.36
CA GLU A 16 -5.60 -0.39 -4.19
C GLU A 16 -4.94 -1.56 -4.89
N TYR A 17 -4.82 -1.41 -6.21
CA TYR A 17 -3.98 -2.20 -7.08
C TYR A 17 -2.72 -1.38 -7.37
N VAL A 18 -1.56 -1.89 -6.99
CA VAL A 18 -0.28 -1.22 -7.21
C VAL A 18 0.58 -2.04 -8.17
N ASP A 19 0.86 -1.44 -9.32
CA ASP A 19 1.80 -1.97 -10.30
C ASP A 19 3.08 -1.14 -10.32
N LYS A 20 4.15 -1.76 -9.83
CA LYS A 20 5.50 -1.20 -9.78
C LYS A 20 6.50 -2.15 -10.44
N ARG A 21 6.07 -2.84 -11.50
CA ARG A 21 6.97 -3.71 -12.29
C ARG A 21 8.03 -2.88 -13.00
N HIS A 22 9.23 -3.45 -13.19
CA HIS A 22 10.34 -2.82 -13.91
C HIS A 22 10.78 -1.44 -13.38
N CYS A 23 10.46 -1.11 -12.12
CA CYS A 23 10.77 0.18 -11.51
C CYS A 23 12.20 0.26 -10.94
N SER A 24 13.03 -0.77 -11.15
CA SER A 24 14.38 -0.87 -10.59
C SER A 24 14.44 -0.68 -9.07
N LEU A 25 13.37 -1.08 -8.36
CA LEU A 25 13.28 -0.95 -6.90
C LEU A 25 14.31 -1.87 -6.23
N SER A 26 15.09 -1.35 -5.30
CA SER A 26 16.05 -2.12 -4.49
C SER A 26 15.43 -2.72 -3.23
N SER A 27 14.30 -2.16 -2.78
CA SER A 27 13.53 -2.60 -1.61
C SER A 27 12.05 -2.27 -1.77
N VAL A 28 11.20 -2.90 -0.96
CA VAL A 28 9.76 -2.57 -0.88
C VAL A 28 9.61 -1.21 -0.17
N PRO A 29 8.93 -0.20 -0.77
CA PRO A 29 8.67 1.07 -0.11
C PRO A 29 7.79 0.93 1.14
N ASP A 30 8.16 1.58 2.25
CA ASP A 30 7.41 1.55 3.52
C ASP A 30 5.99 2.09 3.39
N ASP A 31 5.74 2.99 2.44
CA ASP A 31 4.40 3.51 2.20
C ASP A 31 3.43 2.40 1.76
N LEU A 32 3.91 1.37 1.03
CA LEU A 32 3.10 0.19 0.70
C LEU A 32 2.72 -0.61 1.95
N ILE A 33 3.62 -0.68 2.94
CA ILE A 33 3.34 -1.33 4.23
C ILE A 33 2.22 -0.60 4.96
N ARG A 34 2.15 0.74 4.86
CA ARG A 34 1.05 1.53 5.43
C ARG A 34 -0.30 1.24 4.76
N TYR A 35 -0.29 0.96 3.45
CA TYR A 35 -1.48 0.62 2.68
C TYR A 35 -1.81 -0.88 2.68
N SER A 36 -1.03 -1.72 3.37
CA SER A 36 -1.24 -3.18 3.45
C SER A 36 -2.65 -3.60 3.86
N ARG A 37 -3.38 -2.77 4.62
CA ARG A 37 -4.76 -3.08 5.03
C ARG A 37 -5.80 -2.93 3.91
N SER A 38 -5.50 -2.16 2.87
CA SER A 38 -6.39 -1.83 1.75
C SER A 38 -5.84 -2.28 0.40
N LEU A 39 -4.57 -2.67 0.33
CA LEU A 39 -3.91 -3.20 -0.85
C LEU A 39 -4.40 -4.63 -1.11
N GLU A 40 -5.05 -4.87 -2.24
CA GLU A 40 -5.50 -6.22 -2.63
C GLU A 40 -4.45 -6.90 -3.51
N GLU A 41 -3.79 -6.13 -4.38
CA GLU A 41 -2.83 -6.68 -5.32
C GLU A 41 -1.62 -5.75 -5.49
N LEU A 42 -0.43 -6.34 -5.40
CA LEU A 42 0.85 -5.66 -5.48
C LEU A 42 1.77 -6.41 -6.45
N LEU A 43 2.05 -5.79 -7.60
CA LEU A 43 2.95 -6.33 -8.60
C LEU A 43 4.30 -5.64 -8.53
N LEU A 44 5.32 -6.40 -8.12
CA LEU A 44 6.70 -5.94 -7.97
C LEU A 44 7.69 -6.71 -8.83
N ASP A 45 7.22 -7.37 -9.89
CA ASP A 45 8.07 -8.14 -10.80
C ASP A 45 9.17 -7.29 -11.45
N ALA A 46 10.26 -7.96 -11.83
CA ALA A 46 11.39 -7.34 -12.52
C ALA A 46 12.00 -6.12 -11.80
N ASN A 47 11.98 -6.15 -10.46
CA ASN A 47 12.76 -5.24 -9.62
C ASN A 47 14.01 -5.94 -9.05
N HIS A 48 14.83 -5.20 -8.30
CA HIS A 48 16.05 -5.70 -7.65
C HIS A 48 15.85 -5.92 -6.14
N ILE A 49 14.61 -6.22 -5.73
CA ILE A 49 14.24 -6.46 -4.34
C ILE A 49 14.81 -7.81 -3.92
N LYS A 50 15.77 -7.81 -3.00
CA LYS A 50 16.44 -9.03 -2.50
C LYS A 50 15.73 -9.66 -1.31
N ASP A 51 15.14 -8.81 -0.48
CA ASP A 51 14.51 -9.20 0.77
C ASP A 51 13.12 -8.57 0.84
N LEU A 52 12.12 -9.38 1.18
CA LEU A 52 10.81 -8.87 1.57
C LEU A 52 10.80 -8.54 3.06
N PRO A 53 10.16 -7.44 3.48
CA PRO A 53 9.85 -7.22 4.89
C PRO A 53 8.96 -8.35 5.42
N LYS A 54 9.18 -8.77 6.67
CA LYS A 54 8.41 -9.82 7.36
C LYS A 54 7.09 -9.31 7.92
#